data_AF-A0A2M8BBT2-F1
#
_entry.id   AF-A0A2M8BBT2-F1
#
_cell.length_a   1.000
_cell.length_b   1.000
_cell.length_c   1.000
_cell.angle_alpha   90.00
_cell.angle_beta   90.00
_cell.angle_gamma   90.00
#
_symmetry.space_group_name_H-M   'P 1'
#
loop_
_entity.id
_entity.type
_entity.pdbx_description
1 polymer ?
#
loop_
_entity_poly.entity_id
_entity_poly.type
_entity_poly.pdbx_seq_one_letter_code
_entity_poly.pdbx_strand_id
1 'polypeptide(L)'
;MLNPESFARTLESMVEEAYKRDRGDDLARIVKRVLDGTHPKEVTPLAALMFMVDQEFLHPLQEAIDALRRWYEKKGNPISDGEVFGLMMEIYAAAAKAAQKA
;
A
#
# COMPACT_ATOMS: atom_id res chain seq x y z
N MET A 1 -7.97 6.65 -16.68
CA MET A 1 -8.26 5.25 -16.34
C MET A 1 -7.27 4.82 -15.28
N LEU A 2 -7.72 4.49 -14.07
CA LEU A 2 -6.84 3.90 -13.06
C LEU A 2 -6.44 2.49 -13.53
N ASN A 3 -5.13 2.29 -13.67
CA ASN A 3 -4.44 1.09 -14.13
C ASN A 3 -3.30 0.79 -13.13
N PRO A 4 -2.59 -0.35 -13.23
CA PRO A 4 -1.51 -0.69 -12.29
C PRO A 4 -0.44 0.40 -12.14
N GLU A 5 -0.11 1.12 -13.21
CA GLU A 5 0.84 2.24 -13.13
C GLU A 5 0.31 3.43 -12.31
N SER A 6 -0.98 3.75 -12.46
CA SER A 6 -1.60 4.84 -11.70
C SER A 6 -1.74 4.46 -10.22
N PHE A 7 -1.97 3.19 -9.93
CA PHE A 7 -1.91 2.63 -8.58
C PHE A 7 -0.50 2.81 -7.98
N ALA A 8 0.54 2.42 -8.72
CA ALA A 8 1.93 2.57 -8.29
C ALA A 8 2.29 4.03 -7.99
N ARG A 9 1.98 4.96 -8.92
CA ARG A 9 2.23 6.40 -8.72
C ARG A 9 1.52 6.97 -7.48
N THR A 10 0.30 6.51 -7.20
CA THR A 10 -0.45 6.96 -6.02
C THR A 10 0.26 6.53 -4.75
N LEU A 11 0.65 5.26 -4.67
CA LEU A 11 1.38 4.73 -3.52
C LEU A 11 2.76 5.37 -3.35
N GLU A 12 3.53 5.51 -4.43
CA GLU A 12 4.82 6.22 -4.42
C GLU A 12 4.67 7.63 -3.85
N SER A 13 3.68 8.39 -4.32
CA SER A 13 3.41 9.75 -3.84
C SER A 13 3.05 9.77 -2.35
N MET A 14 2.25 8.79 -1.87
CA MET A 14 1.91 8.68 -0.45
C MET A 14 3.13 8.37 0.41
N VAL A 15 4.00 7.46 -0.05
CA VAL A 15 5.25 7.12 0.65
C VAL A 15 6.16 8.35 0.69
N GLU A 16 6.38 9.01 -0.44
CA GLU A 16 7.19 10.24 -0.49
C GLU A 16 6.65 11.34 0.43
N GLU A 17 5.34 11.55 0.45
CA GLU A 17 4.71 12.53 1.33
C GLU A 17 4.90 12.18 2.81
N ALA A 18 4.80 10.89 3.17
CA ALA A 18 5.11 10.44 4.52
C ALA A 18 6.57 10.74 4.90
N TYR A 19 7.53 10.49 4.00
CA TYR A 19 8.93 10.83 4.26
C TYR A 19 9.18 12.34 4.34
N LYS A 20 8.55 13.15 3.47
CA LYS A 20 8.65 14.62 3.51
C LYS A 20 8.10 15.24 4.80
N ARG A 21 7.20 14.53 5.49
CA ARG A 21 6.61 14.95 6.77
C ARG A 21 7.30 14.32 7.99
N ASP A 22 8.48 13.73 7.83
CA ASP A 22 9.21 13.01 8.89
C ASP A 22 8.44 11.81 9.47
N ARG A 23 7.52 11.22 8.70
CA ARG A 23 6.70 10.06 9.08
C ARG A 23 7.16 8.75 8.42
N GLY A 24 8.31 8.76 7.75
CA GLY A 24 8.87 7.57 7.09
C GLY A 24 9.13 6.41 8.05
N ASP A 25 9.61 6.70 9.26
CA ASP A 25 9.87 5.70 10.30
C ASP A 25 8.57 5.10 10.87
N ASP A 26 7.50 5.89 10.98
CA ASP A 26 6.19 5.40 11.40
C ASP A 26 5.61 4.44 10.37
N LEU A 27 5.72 4.80 9.09
CA LEU A 27 5.32 3.95 7.98
C LEU A 27 6.12 2.62 7.97
N ALA A 28 7.43 2.69 8.14
CA ALA A 28 8.29 1.50 8.23
C ALA A 28 7.91 0.60 9.41
N ARG A 29 7.55 1.20 10.56
CA ARG A 29 7.09 0.46 11.74
C ARG A 29 5.74 -0.24 11.49
N ILE A 30 4.82 0.41 10.79
CA ILE A 30 3.54 -0.19 10.39
C ILE A 30 3.79 -1.39 9.47
N VAL A 31 4.56 -1.21 8.40
CA VAL A 31 4.88 -2.29 7.44
C VAL A 31 5.53 -3.47 8.16
N LYS A 32 6.51 -3.22 9.03
CA LYS A 32 7.16 -4.27 9.83
C LYS A 32 6.16 -5.05 10.68
N ARG A 33 5.26 -4.37 11.41
CA ARG A 33 4.25 -5.02 12.24
C ARG A 33 3.32 -5.93 11.43
N VAL A 34 2.94 -5.50 10.23
CA VAL A 34 2.12 -6.33 9.33
C VAL A 34 2.89 -7.57 8.88
N LEU A 35 4.15 -7.42 8.47
CA LEU A 35 5.00 -8.54 8.03
C LEU A 35 5.34 -9.53 9.15
N ASP A 36 5.54 -9.03 10.38
CA ASP A 36 5.81 -9.84 11.57
C ASP A 36 4.57 -10.64 12.04
N GLY A 37 3.41 -10.45 11.39
CA GLY A 37 2.17 -11.15 11.74
C GLY A 37 1.62 -10.74 13.10
N THR A 38 1.91 -9.51 13.55
CA THR A 38 1.42 -8.99 14.85
C THR A 38 -0.07 -8.61 14.82
N HIS A 39 -0.76 -8.90 13.73
CA HIS A 39 -2.22 -8.79 13.58
C HIS A 39 -2.92 -10.11 13.89
N PRO A 40 -4.23 -10.11 14.23
CA PRO A 40 -4.98 -11.34 14.41
C PRO A 40 -4.88 -12.26 13.19
N LYS A 41 -4.79 -13.58 13.40
CA LYS A 41 -4.66 -14.59 12.34
C LYS A 41 -5.85 -14.62 11.37
N GLU A 42 -6.99 -14.08 11.79
CA GLU A 42 -8.22 -13.99 11.00
C GLU A 42 -8.22 -12.80 10.01
N VAL A 43 -7.23 -11.90 10.12
CA VAL A 43 -7.13 -10.67 9.33
C VAL A 43 -6.05 -10.84 8.26
N THR A 44 -6.37 -10.51 7.00
CA THR A 44 -5.38 -10.52 5.92
C THR A 44 -4.33 -9.44 6.15
N PRO A 45 -3.07 -9.61 5.68
CA PRO A 45 -2.04 -8.56 5.80
C PRO A 45 -2.48 -7.23 5.20
N LEU A 46 -3.24 -7.28 4.09
CA LEU A 46 -3.85 -6.09 3.49
C LEU A 46 -4.79 -5.40 4.47
N ALA A 47 -5.76 -6.13 5.03
CA ALA A 47 -6.71 -5.56 5.99
C ALA A 47 -5.98 -5.01 7.23
N ALA A 48 -4.97 -5.72 7.75
CA ALA A 48 -4.15 -5.26 8.86
C ALA A 48 -3.42 -3.94 8.54
N LEU A 49 -2.85 -3.83 7.35
CA LEU A 49 -2.24 -2.58 6.87
C LEU A 49 -3.26 -1.44 6.84
N MET A 50 -4.45 -1.69 6.28
CA MET A 50 -5.52 -0.69 6.20
C MET A 50 -5.99 -0.18 7.57
N PHE A 51 -5.96 -1.02 8.61
CA PHE A 51 -6.29 -0.59 9.97
C PHE A 51 -5.22 0.29 10.63
N MET A 52 -3.97 0.18 10.17
CA MET A 52 -2.82 0.83 10.79
C MET A 52 -2.40 2.12 10.08
N VAL A 53 -2.76 2.27 8.81
CA VAL A 53 -2.54 3.49 8.04
C VAL A 53 -3.42 4.62 8.57
N ASP A 54 -2.88 5.84 8.61
CA ASP A 54 -3.65 6.99 9.09
C ASP A 54 -4.88 7.28 8.23
N GLN A 55 -5.89 7.88 8.84
CA GLN A 55 -7.14 8.24 8.18
C GLN A 55 -6.93 9.13 6.94
N GLU A 56 -5.91 10.01 6.95
CA GLU A 56 -5.60 10.87 5.79
C GLU A 56 -5.17 10.07 4.55
N PHE A 57 -4.55 8.93 4.75
CA PHE A 57 -4.04 8.05 3.68
C PHE A 57 -5.00 6.90 3.37
N LEU A 58 -5.88 6.55 4.31
CA LEU A 58 -6.78 5.42 4.21
C LEU A 58 -7.73 5.53 3.02
N HIS A 59 -8.40 6.67 2.86
CA HIS A 59 -9.40 6.84 1.80
C HIS A 59 -8.78 6.82 0.39
N PRO A 60 -7.72 7.61 0.10
CA PRO A 60 -7.01 7.53 -1.19
C PRO A 60 -6.50 6.11 -1.50
N LEU A 61 -6.03 5.39 -0.48
CA LEU A 61 -5.55 4.03 -0.62
C LEU A 61 -6.67 3.04 -0.98
N GLN A 62 -7.83 3.15 -0.32
CA GLN A 62 -9.01 2.34 -0.64
C GLN A 62 -9.46 2.56 -2.08
N GLU A 63 -9.55 3.82 -2.52
CA GLU A 63 -9.92 4.16 -3.89
C GLU A 63 -8.92 3.59 -4.91
N ALA A 64 -7.62 3.67 -4.61
CA ALA A 64 -6.57 3.11 -5.45
C ALA A 64 -6.69 1.58 -5.56
N ILE A 65 -6.91 0.87 -4.43
CA ILE A 65 -7.09 -0.59 -4.38
C ILE A 65 -8.35 -1.00 -5.16
N ASP A 66 -9.48 -0.33 -4.94
CA ASP A 66 -10.73 -0.63 -5.63
C ASP A 66 -10.61 -0.42 -7.13
N ALA A 67 -9.91 0.63 -7.55
CA ALA A 67 -9.68 0.88 -8.96
C ALA A 67 -8.75 -0.15 -9.60
N LEU A 68 -7.71 -0.59 -8.89
CA LEU A 68 -6.83 -1.67 -9.30
C LEU A 68 -7.63 -2.98 -9.50
N ARG A 69 -8.46 -3.34 -8.52
CA ARG A 69 -9.32 -4.54 -8.59
C ARG A 69 -10.26 -4.50 -9.78
N ARG A 70 -10.95 -3.37 -9.99
CA ARG A 70 -11.84 -3.18 -11.15
C ARG A 70 -11.09 -3.29 -12.47
N TRP A 71 -9.84 -2.83 -12.53
CA TRP A 71 -9.02 -2.96 -13.74
C TRP A 71 -8.72 -4.43 -14.05
N TYR A 72 -8.29 -5.20 -13.05
CA TYR A 72 -7.99 -6.63 -13.18
C TYR A 72 -9.24 -7.48 -13.46
N GLU A 73 -10.36 -7.15 -12.84
CA GLU A 73 -11.66 -7.77 -13.11
C GLU A 73 -12.11 -7.56 -14.56
N LYS A 74 -11.98 -6.34 -15.10
CA LYS A 74 -12.28 -6.04 -16.51
C LYS A 74 -11.37 -6.79 -17.49
N LYS A 75 -10.19 -7.24 -17.05
CA LYS A 75 -9.27 -8.05 -17.85
C LYS A 75 -9.53 -9.55 -17.71
N GLY A 76 -10.52 -9.95 -16.92
CA GLY A 76 -10.83 -11.37 -16.66
C GLY A 76 -9.82 -12.05 -15.74
N ASN A 77 -9.01 -11.28 -15.00
CA ASN A 77 -8.00 -11.81 -14.09
C ASN A 77 -8.08 -11.11 -12.73
N PRO A 78 -9.12 -11.36 -11.92
CA PRO A 78 -9.27 -10.72 -10.62
C PRO A 78 -8.09 -11.07 -9.70
N ILE A 79 -7.69 -10.11 -8.86
CA ILE A 79 -6.56 -10.27 -7.92
C ILE A 79 -7.06 -10.40 -6.49
N SER A 80 -6.37 -11.23 -5.72
CA SER A 80 -6.60 -11.48 -4.29
C SER A 80 -6.01 -10.39 -3.39
N ASP A 81 -6.42 -10.37 -2.11
CA ASP A 81 -5.81 -9.52 -1.08
C ASP A 81 -4.29 -9.71 -0.98
N GLY A 82 -3.83 -10.96 -1.10
CA GLY A 82 -2.41 -11.29 -1.03
C GLY A 82 -1.62 -10.70 -2.20
N GLU A 83 -2.18 -10.72 -3.41
CA GLU A 83 -1.56 -10.13 -4.59
C GLU A 83 -1.55 -8.60 -4.54
N VAL A 84 -2.64 -7.98 -4.08
CA VAL A 84 -2.68 -6.52 -3.83
C VAL A 84 -1.61 -6.15 -2.81
N PHE A 85 -1.55 -6.87 -1.68
CA PHE A 85 -0.56 -6.62 -0.64
C PHE A 85 0.87 -6.79 -1.16
N GLY A 86 1.15 -7.86 -1.91
CA GLY A 86 2.45 -8.08 -2.54
C GLY A 86 2.88 -6.90 -3.42
N LEU A 87 2.00 -6.45 -4.31
CA LEU A 87 2.26 -5.29 -5.16
C LEU A 87 2.53 -4.02 -4.33
N MET A 88 1.74 -3.78 -3.28
CA MET A 88 1.95 -2.65 -2.39
C MET A 88 3.32 -2.69 -1.71
N MET A 89 3.77 -3.86 -1.28
CA MET A 89 5.08 -4.02 -0.63
C MET A 89 6.24 -3.78 -1.61
N GLU A 90 6.11 -4.22 -2.86
CA GLU A 90 7.09 -3.94 -3.90
C GLU A 90 7.23 -2.43 -4.16
N ILE A 91 6.09 -1.74 -4.31
CA ILE A 91 6.06 -0.29 -4.53
C ILE A 91 6.63 0.45 -3.31
N TYR A 92 6.21 0.07 -2.11
CA TYR A 92 6.71 0.65 -0.87
C TYR A 92 8.24 0.50 -0.76
N ALA A 93 8.79 -0.69 -1.03
CA ALA A 93 10.22 -0.93 -0.93
C ALA A 93 11.02 -0.08 -1.93
N ALA A 94 10.50 0.10 -3.16
CA ALA A 94 11.11 0.96 -4.16
C ALA A 94 11.06 2.45 -3.76
N ALA A 95 9.89 2.94 -3.34
CA ALA A 95 9.68 4.33 -2.96
C ALA A 95 10.45 4.72 -1.70
N ALA A 96 10.42 3.88 -0.65
CA ALA A 96 11.17 4.12 0.59
C ALA A 96 12.68 4.19 0.33
N LYS A 97 13.21 3.31 -0.53
CA LYS A 97 14.62 3.33 -0.93
C LYS A 97 14.99 4.59 -1.73
N ALA A 98 14.07 5.11 -2.53
CA ALA A 98 14.28 6.36 -3.26
C ALA A 98 14.26 7.57 -2.30
N ALA A 99 13.29 7.62 -1.39
CA ALA A 99 13.14 8.71 -0.42
C ALA A 99 14.33 8.80 0.56
N GLN A 100 14.92 7.68 0.98
CA GLN A 100 16.10 7.67 1.87
C GLN A 100 17.40 8.14 1.19
N LYS A 101 17.41 8.29 -0.13
CA LYS A 101 18.58 8.75 -0.90
C LYS A 101 18.47 10.22 -1.36
N ALA A 102 17.32 10.85 -1.13
CA ALA A 102 17.03 12.24 -1.47
C ALA A 102 17.41 13.15 -0.31
#